data_AF-A0A8D3EAV0-F1
#
_entry.id   AF-A0A8D3EAV0-F1
#
_cell.length_a   1.000
_cell.length_b   1.000
_cell.length_c   1.000
_cell.angle_alpha   90.00
_cell.angle_beta   90.00
_cell.angle_gamma   90.00
#
_symmetry.space_group_name_H-M   'P 1'
#
loop_
_entity.id
_entity.type
_entity.pdbx_description
1 polymer ?
#
loop_
_entity_poly.entity_id
_entity_poly.type
_entity_poly.pdbx_seq_one_letter_code
_entity_poly.pdbx_strand_id
1 'polypeptide(L)'
;MVPCRTLLLYLRSAMWTLLFYCACFQLTEVLTEDVQSCEHLRLGQYLCNGPKIDEATQEPESCRDTRAWVECLPAPNISCRLSNGTEFRFSGKEVGFNKTISCRNVSGYSYKVAVALSLFLGWIGADRFHLGYPALGLLKFCTVGFCGIGTLIDFILITMQIVGPEDKLHCGLLRRPSDPPVHHQPDVQEASPFAVTGSPIVLELILG
;
A
#
# COMPACT_ATOMS: atom_id res chain seq x y z
N MET A 1 18.33 73.14 27.09
CA MET A 1 19.20 72.63 26.01
C MET A 1 19.93 71.40 26.54
N VAL A 2 19.53 70.20 26.12
CA VAL A 2 20.24 68.97 26.52
C VAL A 2 21.55 68.89 25.72
N PRO A 3 22.71 68.66 26.34
CA PRO A 3 23.98 68.63 25.63
C PRO A 3 24.03 67.45 24.64
N CYS A 4 24.44 67.74 23.40
CA CYS A 4 24.50 66.83 22.25
C CYS A 4 25.18 65.47 22.54
N ARG A 5 26.15 65.43 23.47
CA ARG A 5 26.82 64.19 23.89
C ARG A 5 25.92 63.19 24.62
N THR A 6 24.95 63.66 25.40
CA THR A 6 24.04 62.79 26.18
C THR A 6 23.00 62.12 25.27
N LEU A 7 22.54 62.82 24.23
CA LEU A 7 21.60 62.28 23.24
C LEU A 7 22.23 61.15 22.41
N LEU A 8 23.51 61.29 22.03
CA LEU A 8 24.25 60.28 21.27
C LEU A 8 24.49 58.99 22.07
N LEU A 9 24.79 59.12 23.37
CA LEU A 9 24.93 57.98 24.28
C LEU A 9 23.58 57.26 24.49
N TYR A 10 22.49 58.03 24.58
CA TYR A 10 21.14 57.46 24.69
C TYR A 10 20.74 56.67 23.44
N LEU A 11 20.96 57.24 22.25
CA LEU A 11 20.68 56.57 20.96
C LEU A 11 21.52 55.29 20.78
N ARG A 12 22.79 55.30 21.18
CA ARG A 12 23.65 54.11 21.12
C ARG A 12 23.20 53.04 22.11
N SER A 13 22.82 53.42 23.33
CA SER A 13 22.28 52.47 24.31
C SER A 13 20.96 51.85 23.86
N ALA A 14 20.05 52.65 23.29
CA ALA A 14 18.76 52.19 22.78
C ALA A 14 18.92 51.24 21.58
N MET A 15 19.89 51.50 20.70
CA MET A 15 20.18 50.62 19.57
C MET A 15 20.77 49.27 20.02
N TRP A 16 21.66 49.27 21.01
CA TRP A 16 22.23 48.03 21.56
C TRP A 16 21.20 47.21 22.34
N THR A 17 20.30 47.85 23.08
CA THR A 17 19.19 47.14 23.73
C THR A 17 18.23 46.57 22.68
N LEU A 18 17.90 47.32 21.62
CA LEU A 18 17.03 46.82 20.55
C LEU A 18 17.66 45.64 19.80
N LEU A 19 18.97 45.70 19.51
CA LEU A 19 19.72 44.58 18.94
C LEU A 19 19.75 43.37 19.86
N PHE A 20 19.91 43.57 21.17
CA PHE A 20 19.85 42.50 22.17
C PHE A 20 18.46 41.86 22.26
N TYR A 21 17.39 42.67 22.29
CA TYR A 21 16.01 42.17 22.26
C TYR A 21 15.70 41.40 20.97
N CYS A 22 16.17 41.89 19.81
CA CYS A 22 15.96 41.22 18.52
C CYS A 22 16.75 39.91 18.43
N ALA A 23 17.99 39.88 18.93
CA ALA A 23 18.79 38.67 19.03
C ALA A 23 18.18 37.64 20.00
N CYS A 24 17.65 38.08 21.15
CA CYS A 24 16.92 37.22 22.08
C CYS A 24 15.65 36.64 21.45
N PHE A 25 14.90 37.44 20.69
CA PHE A 25 13.68 36.97 20.01
C PHE A 25 14.02 35.86 18.99
N GLN A 26 15.05 36.07 18.17
CA GLN A 26 15.53 35.05 17.22
C GLN A 26 16.09 33.80 17.91
N LEU A 27 16.78 33.94 19.04
CA LEU A 27 17.29 32.81 19.82
C LEU A 27 16.16 31.98 20.45
N THR A 28 15.04 32.63 20.81
CA THR A 28 13.89 31.97 21.42
C THR A 28 13.16 31.05 20.42
N GLU A 29 13.08 31.40 19.14
CA GLU A 29 12.52 30.51 18.11
C GLU A 29 13.39 29.28 17.83
N VAL A 30 14.71 29.37 18.02
CA VAL A 30 15.63 28.27 17.70
C VAL A 30 15.62 27.14 18.75
N LEU A 31 15.18 27.41 19.98
CA LEU A 31 15.21 26.44 21.08
C LEU A 31 14.00 25.49 21.14
N THR A 32 13.02 25.61 20.24
CA THR A 32 11.94 24.62 20.17
C THR A 32 12.44 23.38 19.44
N GLU A 33 12.85 22.36 20.19
CA GLU A 33 13.09 21.01 19.69
C GLU A 33 11.75 20.44 19.20
N ASP A 34 11.46 20.59 17.91
CA ASP A 34 10.19 20.18 17.32
C ASP A 34 10.21 18.65 17.09
N VAL A 35 9.61 17.89 18.01
CA VAL A 35 9.43 16.43 17.87
C VAL A 35 8.58 16.17 16.63
N GLN A 36 9.18 15.55 15.60
CA GLN A 36 8.50 15.29 14.34
C GLN A 36 7.29 14.37 14.51
N SER A 37 6.21 14.68 13.78
CA SER A 37 5.02 13.83 13.68
C SER A 37 5.35 12.50 13.01
N CYS A 38 4.82 11.38 13.53
CA CYS A 38 5.08 10.04 13.02
C CYS A 38 4.72 9.86 11.53
N GLU A 39 3.78 10.66 11.00
CA GLU A 39 3.36 10.58 9.58
C GLU A 39 4.45 11.07 8.60
N HIS A 40 5.41 11.86 9.09
CA HIS A 40 6.48 12.48 8.31
C HIS A 40 7.84 11.80 8.47
N LEU A 41 7.89 10.60 9.06
CA LEU A 41 9.12 9.82 9.12
C LEU A 41 9.68 9.57 7.72
N ARG A 42 11.02 9.56 7.60
CA ARG A 42 11.70 9.32 6.32
C ARG A 42 11.62 7.84 5.92
N LEU A 43 11.73 7.58 4.63
CA LEU A 43 11.86 6.21 4.10
C LEU A 43 13.05 5.51 4.81
N GLY A 44 12.82 4.32 5.37
CA GLY A 44 13.81 3.58 6.17
C GLY A 44 13.70 3.76 7.69
N GLN A 45 12.94 4.74 8.18
CA GLN A 45 12.63 4.92 9.61
C GLN A 45 11.32 4.23 10.04
N TYR A 46 10.63 3.61 9.11
CA TYR A 46 9.40 2.85 9.33
C TYR A 46 9.27 1.76 8.28
N LEU A 47 8.42 0.80 8.57
CA LEU A 47 8.12 -0.35 7.72
C LEU A 47 6.62 -0.64 7.82
N CYS A 48 5.94 -0.82 6.69
CA CYS A 48 4.51 -1.09 6.69
C CYS A 48 4.22 -2.59 6.51
N ASN A 49 3.18 -3.08 7.16
CA ASN A 49 2.68 -4.42 6.93
C ASN A 49 1.94 -4.48 5.59
N GLY A 50 1.95 -5.66 4.95
CA GLY A 50 1.13 -5.91 3.76
C GLY A 50 -0.37 -5.73 4.07
N PRO A 51 -1.20 -5.38 3.07
CA PRO A 51 -2.64 -5.29 3.24
C PRO A 51 -3.23 -6.65 3.59
N LYS A 52 -4.31 -6.67 4.38
CA LYS A 52 -5.09 -7.89 4.62
C LYS A 52 -5.88 -8.23 3.34
N ILE A 53 -5.79 -9.49 2.92
CA ILE A 53 -6.43 -9.98 1.69
C ILE A 53 -7.74 -10.67 2.04
N ASP A 54 -8.80 -10.36 1.29
CA ASP A 54 -10.10 -11.02 1.37
C ASP A 54 -10.04 -12.42 0.74
N GLU A 55 -10.50 -13.45 1.46
CA GLU A 55 -10.42 -14.84 1.00
C GLU A 55 -11.29 -15.14 -0.24
N ALA A 56 -12.38 -14.40 -0.44
CA ALA A 56 -13.32 -14.63 -1.53
C ALA A 56 -12.91 -13.96 -2.84
N THR A 57 -12.32 -12.77 -2.76
CA THR A 57 -11.93 -11.98 -3.94
C THR A 57 -10.43 -11.95 -4.21
N GLN A 58 -9.60 -12.28 -3.21
CA GLN A 58 -8.14 -12.13 -3.26
C GLN A 58 -7.71 -10.66 -3.44
N GLU A 59 -8.54 -9.71 -2.98
CA GLU A 59 -8.27 -8.28 -2.98
C GLU A 59 -7.90 -7.77 -1.58
N PRO A 60 -7.21 -6.61 -1.47
CA PRO A 60 -7.08 -5.92 -0.19
C PRO A 60 -8.46 -5.55 0.40
N GLU A 61 -8.75 -6.01 1.63
CA GLU A 61 -10.03 -5.76 2.33
C GLU A 61 -10.33 -4.26 2.45
N SER A 62 -9.29 -3.44 2.58
CA SER A 62 -9.38 -1.98 2.74
C SER A 62 -9.32 -1.21 1.41
N CYS A 63 -9.51 -1.86 0.25
CA CYS A 63 -9.43 -1.18 -1.04
C CYS A 63 -10.69 -0.33 -1.32
N ARG A 64 -10.51 1.00 -1.41
CA ARG A 64 -11.56 1.95 -1.77
C ARG A 64 -11.01 2.95 -2.78
N ASP A 65 -11.74 3.19 -3.86
CA ASP A 65 -11.35 4.16 -4.91
C ASP A 65 -9.89 4.00 -5.37
N THR A 66 -9.45 2.76 -5.62
CA THR A 66 -8.07 2.38 -6.02
C THR A 66 -6.97 2.66 -4.98
N ARG A 67 -7.34 2.87 -3.72
CA ARG A 67 -6.40 3.07 -2.61
C ARG A 67 -6.75 2.15 -1.44
N ALA A 68 -5.75 1.52 -0.84
CA ALA A 68 -5.91 0.70 0.36
C ALA A 68 -5.03 1.23 1.48
N TRP A 69 -5.48 1.06 2.72
CA TRP A 69 -4.73 1.48 3.90
C TRP A 69 -3.87 0.32 4.41
N VAL A 70 -2.63 0.64 4.75
CA VAL A 70 -1.68 -0.28 5.39
C VAL A 70 -1.17 0.32 6.69
N GLU A 71 -0.98 -0.55 7.67
CA GLU A 71 -0.46 -0.20 8.99
C GLU A 71 1.07 -0.11 8.94
N CYS A 72 1.63 0.98 9.44
CA CYS A 72 3.06 1.26 9.43
C CYS A 72 3.65 1.29 10.83
N LEU A 73 4.80 0.60 10.98
CA LEU A 73 5.54 0.42 12.21
C LEU A 73 6.83 1.23 12.16
N PRO A 74 7.01 2.21 13.06
CA PRO A 74 8.28 2.91 13.21
C PRO A 74 9.42 1.97 13.59
N ALA A 75 10.65 2.27 13.17
CA ALA A 75 11.83 1.48 13.53
C ALA A 75 12.05 1.47 15.07
N PRO A 76 12.69 0.42 15.62
CA PRO A 76 12.98 0.35 17.06
C PRO A 76 13.81 1.55 17.53
N ASN A 77 13.51 2.04 18.73
CA ASN A 77 14.15 3.20 19.36
C ASN A 77 13.89 4.57 18.70
N ILE A 78 12.89 4.69 17.84
CA ILE A 78 12.39 5.99 17.38
C ILE A 78 11.29 6.50 18.34
N SER A 79 11.38 7.78 18.74
CA SER A 79 10.29 8.51 19.36
C SER A 79 9.67 9.47 18.34
N CYS A 80 8.34 9.49 18.28
CA CYS A 80 7.61 10.45 17.45
C CYS A 80 6.25 10.75 18.06
N ARG A 81 5.66 11.86 17.61
CA ARG A 81 4.33 12.30 18.06
C ARG A 81 3.24 11.64 17.21
N LEU A 82 2.32 10.90 17.83
CA LEU A 82 1.14 10.36 17.17
C LEU A 82 0.20 11.49 16.73
N SER A 83 -0.75 11.18 15.84
CA SER A 83 -1.83 12.09 15.43
C SER A 83 -2.69 12.58 16.61
N ASN A 84 -2.78 11.81 17.70
CA ASN A 84 -3.44 12.20 18.95
C ASN A 84 -2.58 13.10 19.86
N GLY A 85 -1.39 13.49 19.42
CA GLY A 85 -0.50 14.41 20.14
C GLY A 85 0.36 13.76 21.23
N THR A 86 0.20 12.46 21.50
CA THR A 86 1.02 11.70 22.47
C THR A 86 2.37 11.34 21.87
N GLU A 87 3.43 11.56 22.65
CA GLU A 87 4.77 11.07 22.30
C GLU A 87 4.88 9.59 22.70
N PHE A 88 5.34 8.77 21.77
CA PHE A 88 5.55 7.34 22.01
C PHE A 88 6.92 6.91 21.51
N ARG A 89 7.60 6.07 22.30
CA ARG A 89 8.88 5.45 21.92
C ARG A 89 8.60 4.01 21.48
N PHE A 90 8.91 3.72 20.21
CA PHE A 90 8.55 2.46 19.57
C PHE A 90 9.62 1.38 19.74
N SER A 91 9.17 0.13 19.89
CA SER A 91 10.04 -1.06 19.94
C SER A 91 10.15 -1.75 18.57
N GLY A 92 9.40 -1.27 17.57
CA GLY A 92 9.38 -1.83 16.21
C GLY A 92 8.28 -2.84 15.93
N LYS A 93 7.33 -3.01 16.87
CA LYS A 93 6.20 -3.96 16.74
C LYS A 93 4.83 -3.28 16.84
N GLU A 94 4.81 -2.03 17.29
CA GLU A 94 3.60 -1.27 17.49
C GLU A 94 3.25 -0.46 16.22
N VAL A 95 1.96 -0.40 15.88
CA VAL A 95 1.47 0.43 14.77
C VAL A 95 1.54 1.89 15.17
N GLY A 96 2.25 2.70 14.38
CA GLY A 96 2.39 4.13 14.63
C GLY A 96 1.40 4.99 13.83
N PHE A 97 1.23 4.67 12.56
CA PHE A 97 0.38 5.42 11.63
C PHE A 97 -0.01 4.55 10.43
N ASN A 98 -0.97 5.02 9.64
CA ASN A 98 -1.42 4.34 8.44
C ASN A 98 -0.95 5.10 7.19
N LYS A 99 -0.56 4.36 6.15
CA LYS A 99 -0.28 4.92 4.81
C LYS A 99 -1.22 4.32 3.78
N THR A 100 -1.40 5.05 2.68
CA THR A 100 -2.13 4.54 1.53
C THR A 100 -1.19 3.88 0.55
N ILE A 101 -1.62 2.74 0.03
CA ILE A 101 -1.02 2.07 -1.13
C ILE A 101 -2.01 2.11 -2.28
N SER A 102 -1.51 2.06 -3.51
CA SER A 102 -2.36 1.88 -4.69
C SER A 102 -2.91 0.45 -4.70
N CYS A 103 -4.22 0.29 -4.91
CA CYS A 103 -4.87 -1.01 -5.08
C CYS A 103 -5.79 -0.98 -6.30
N ARG A 104 -6.19 -2.16 -6.75
CA ARG A 104 -7.20 -2.34 -7.79
C ARG A 104 -8.51 -2.72 -7.12
N ASN A 105 -9.59 -2.03 -7.46
CA ASN A 105 -10.94 -2.37 -6.99
C ASN A 105 -11.62 -3.24 -8.06
N VAL A 106 -11.79 -4.54 -7.82
CA VAL A 106 -12.49 -5.45 -8.75
C VAL A 106 -13.91 -5.76 -8.28
N SER A 107 -14.76 -4.73 -8.30
CA SER A 107 -16.19 -4.90 -8.04
C SER A 107 -16.84 -5.84 -9.07
N GLY A 108 -17.21 -7.05 -8.65
CA GLY A 108 -18.00 -8.01 -9.44
C GLY A 108 -17.24 -9.21 -10.00
N TYR A 109 -15.96 -9.38 -9.69
CA TYR A 109 -15.20 -10.58 -10.01
C TYR A 109 -15.01 -11.43 -8.75
N SER A 110 -15.30 -12.73 -8.82
CA SER A 110 -15.01 -13.66 -7.73
C SER A 110 -14.09 -14.75 -8.21
N TYR A 111 -12.95 -14.89 -7.55
CA TYR A 111 -11.96 -15.91 -7.86
C TYR A 111 -12.55 -17.32 -7.78
N LYS A 112 -13.39 -17.60 -6.76
CA LYS A 112 -14.09 -18.88 -6.61
C LYS A 112 -14.95 -19.20 -7.84
N VAL A 113 -15.66 -18.20 -8.33
CA VAL A 113 -16.52 -18.33 -9.52
C VAL A 113 -15.68 -18.56 -10.77
N ALA A 114 -14.56 -17.85 -10.92
CA ALA A 114 -13.66 -18.05 -12.06
C ALA A 114 -13.06 -19.47 -12.10
N VAL A 115 -12.63 -20.00 -10.95
CA VAL A 115 -12.11 -21.38 -10.83
C VAL A 115 -13.21 -22.39 -11.16
N ALA A 116 -14.43 -22.21 -10.61
CA ALA A 116 -15.56 -23.09 -10.90
C ALA A 116 -15.97 -23.04 -12.39
N LEU A 117 -16.02 -21.85 -13.00
CA LEU A 117 -16.31 -21.68 -14.43
C LEU A 117 -15.24 -22.32 -15.32
N SER A 118 -13.97 -22.28 -14.89
CA SER A 118 -12.88 -22.96 -15.60
C SER A 118 -13.06 -24.47 -15.58
N LEU A 119 -13.44 -25.05 -14.44
CA LEU A 119 -13.63 -26.49 -14.29
C LEU A 119 -14.87 -27.02 -15.04
N PHE A 120 -16.02 -26.35 -14.92
CA PHE A 120 -17.28 -26.84 -15.49
C PHE A 120 -17.57 -26.32 -16.91
N LEU A 121 -17.19 -25.09 -17.23
CA LEU A 121 -17.51 -24.39 -18.49
C LEU A 121 -16.27 -23.94 -19.28
N GLY A 122 -15.07 -24.40 -18.92
CA GLY A 122 -13.84 -23.98 -19.60
C GLY A 122 -13.76 -24.46 -21.06
N TRP A 123 -14.45 -25.55 -21.43
CA TRP A 123 -14.52 -26.03 -22.81
C TRP A 123 -15.27 -25.07 -23.75
N ILE A 124 -16.14 -24.22 -23.20
CA ILE A 124 -16.82 -23.11 -23.89
C ILE A 124 -15.97 -21.81 -23.77
N GLY A 125 -15.04 -21.75 -22.82
CA GLY A 125 -14.23 -20.57 -22.52
C GLY A 125 -14.92 -19.54 -21.62
N ALA A 126 -15.92 -19.94 -20.83
CA ALA A 126 -16.69 -19.04 -19.95
C ALA A 126 -15.83 -18.33 -18.90
N ASP A 127 -14.76 -18.98 -18.43
CA ASP A 127 -13.76 -18.43 -17.52
C ASP A 127 -13.09 -17.16 -18.10
N ARG A 128 -12.77 -17.15 -19.39
CA ARG A 128 -12.14 -16.00 -20.06
C ARG A 128 -13.12 -14.87 -20.32
N PHE A 129 -14.38 -15.18 -20.61
CA PHE A 129 -15.43 -14.17 -20.67
C PHE A 129 -15.66 -13.52 -19.30
N HIS A 130 -15.64 -14.31 -18.22
CA HIS A 130 -15.78 -13.80 -16.86
C HIS A 130 -14.62 -12.89 -16.43
N LEU A 131 -13.40 -13.20 -16.86
CA LEU A 131 -12.21 -12.39 -16.63
C LEU A 131 -12.11 -11.14 -17.53
N GLY A 132 -12.99 -10.99 -18.53
CA GLY A 132 -12.98 -9.84 -19.45
C GLY A 132 -12.10 -10.01 -20.70
N TYR A 133 -11.71 -11.25 -21.05
CA TYR A 133 -10.96 -11.60 -22.26
C TYR A 133 -11.87 -12.21 -23.36
N PRO A 134 -12.73 -11.42 -24.04
CA PRO A 134 -13.73 -11.97 -24.97
C PRO A 134 -13.13 -12.63 -26.21
N ALA A 135 -11.99 -12.12 -26.70
CA ALA A 135 -11.31 -12.68 -27.86
C ALA A 135 -10.75 -14.08 -27.57
N LEU A 136 -10.14 -14.28 -26.40
CA LEU A 136 -9.62 -15.58 -25.97
C LEU A 136 -10.74 -16.58 -25.67
N GLY A 137 -11.86 -16.12 -25.11
CA GLY A 137 -13.06 -16.94 -24.92
C GLY A 137 -13.62 -17.44 -26.26
N LEU A 138 -13.79 -16.54 -27.24
CA LEU A 138 -14.33 -16.91 -28.55
C LEU A 138 -13.40 -17.84 -29.34
N LEU A 139 -12.08 -17.65 -29.23
CA LEU A 139 -11.09 -18.53 -29.85
C LEU A 139 -11.22 -19.97 -29.36
N LYS A 140 -11.45 -20.17 -28.05
CA LYS A 140 -11.66 -21.50 -27.46
C LYS A 140 -12.98 -22.13 -27.88
N PHE A 141 -14.04 -21.32 -27.95
CA PHE A 141 -15.34 -21.78 -28.44
C PHE A 141 -15.26 -22.27 -29.90
N CYS A 142 -14.63 -21.49 -30.78
CA CYS A 142 -14.46 -21.84 -32.20
C CYS A 142 -13.56 -23.07 -32.43
N THR A 143 -12.68 -23.39 -31.47
CA THR A 143 -11.77 -24.54 -31.54
C THR A 143 -12.27 -25.77 -30.77
N VAL A 144 -13.54 -25.76 -30.32
CA VAL A 144 -14.16 -26.84 -29.51
C VAL A 144 -13.29 -27.17 -28.28
N GLY A 145 -12.77 -26.13 -27.62
CA GLY A 145 -12.06 -26.23 -26.34
C GLY A 145 -10.73 -27.01 -26.36
N PHE A 146 -10.15 -27.31 -27.53
CA PHE A 146 -8.89 -28.07 -27.65
C PHE A 146 -8.91 -29.43 -26.91
N CYS A 147 -9.96 -30.23 -27.12
CA CYS A 147 -10.05 -31.64 -26.66
C CYS A 147 -9.84 -31.84 -25.14
N GLY A 148 -10.13 -30.82 -24.32
CA GLY A 148 -9.95 -30.85 -22.85
C GLY A 148 -8.59 -30.35 -22.34
N ILE A 149 -7.59 -30.20 -23.21
CA ILE A 149 -6.26 -29.69 -22.84
C ILE A 149 -6.32 -28.18 -22.56
N GLY A 150 -7.12 -27.44 -23.34
CA GLY A 150 -7.33 -26.00 -23.12
C GLY A 150 -7.89 -25.73 -21.72
N THR A 151 -8.91 -26.50 -21.33
CA THR A 151 -9.54 -26.46 -20.01
C THR A 151 -8.54 -26.67 -18.87
N LEU A 152 -7.63 -27.64 -19.02
CA LEU A 152 -6.61 -27.93 -18.00
C LEU A 152 -5.58 -26.81 -17.87
N ILE A 153 -5.12 -26.25 -19.00
CA ILE A 153 -4.17 -25.13 -19.01
C ILE A 153 -4.81 -23.90 -18.37
N ASP A 154 -6.08 -23.62 -18.66
CA ASP A 154 -6.80 -22.50 -18.06
C ASP A 154 -6.98 -22.63 -16.57
N PHE A 155 -7.32 -23.83 -16.11
CA PHE A 155 -7.43 -24.11 -14.69
C PHE A 155 -6.10 -23.84 -13.97
N ILE A 156 -4.97 -24.30 -14.54
CA ILE A 156 -3.63 -24.04 -13.98
C ILE A 156 -3.32 -22.54 -13.96
N LEU A 157 -3.58 -21.82 -15.05
CA LEU A 157 -3.28 -20.38 -15.16
C LEU A 157 -4.11 -19.52 -14.20
N ILE A 158 -5.38 -19.87 -13.97
CA ILE A 158 -6.26 -19.17 -13.03
C ILE A 158 -5.89 -19.54 -11.59
N THR A 159 -5.66 -20.82 -11.30
CA THR A 159 -5.31 -21.26 -9.93
C THR A 159 -3.97 -20.74 -9.45
N MET A 160 -3.01 -20.54 -10.35
CA MET A 160 -1.72 -19.93 -10.03
C MET A 160 -1.79 -18.39 -9.92
N GLN A 161 -2.97 -17.77 -10.08
CA GLN A 161 -3.15 -16.31 -10.13
C GLN A 161 -2.23 -15.59 -11.14
N ILE A 162 -1.69 -16.32 -12.12
CA ILE A 162 -0.84 -15.76 -13.17
C ILE A 162 -1.67 -14.84 -14.07
N VAL A 163 -2.95 -15.18 -14.26
CA VAL A 163 -3.88 -14.39 -15.07
C VAL A 163 -5.00 -13.85 -14.19
N GLY A 164 -4.93 -12.54 -13.92
CA GLY A 164 -6.02 -11.77 -13.31
C GLY A 164 -7.01 -11.23 -14.33
N PRO A 165 -8.13 -10.62 -13.90
CA PRO A 165 -9.11 -10.01 -14.79
C PRO A 165 -8.51 -8.86 -15.62
N GLU A 166 -8.98 -8.63 -16.86
CA GLU A 166 -8.65 -7.43 -17.63
C GLU A 166 -9.33 -6.20 -17.02
N ASP A 167 -8.55 -5.40 -16.33
CA ASP A 167 -8.85 -4.01 -16.02
C ASP A 167 -8.30 -3.14 -17.14
N LYS A 168 -9.15 -2.22 -17.63
CA LYS A 168 -8.77 -1.15 -18.56
C LYS A 168 -7.86 -0.09 -17.92
N LEU A 169 -7.06 -0.46 -16.91
CA LEU A 169 -6.00 0.36 -16.38
C LEU A 169 -4.71 0.02 -17.13
N HIS A 170 -4.43 0.77 -18.19
CA HIS A 170 -3.09 0.79 -18.74
C HIS A 170 -2.07 1.18 -17.65
N CYS A 171 -0.95 0.45 -17.67
CA CYS A 171 0.23 0.51 -16.79
C CYS A 171 0.12 -0.25 -15.46
N GLY A 172 0.69 -1.46 -15.46
CA GLY A 172 0.90 -2.27 -14.27
C GLY A 172 1.95 -1.70 -13.31
N LEU A 173 1.92 -2.25 -12.09
CA LEU A 173 3.04 -2.51 -11.17
C LEU A 173 4.28 -1.60 -11.18
N LEU A 174 4.14 -0.31 -11.43
CA LEU A 174 5.16 0.65 -11.05
C LEU A 174 4.87 1.03 -9.61
N ARG A 175 5.65 0.44 -8.67
CA ARG A 175 5.84 1.01 -7.33
C ARG A 175 6.14 2.49 -7.54
N ARG A 176 5.21 3.38 -7.20
CA ARG A 176 5.48 4.80 -7.31
C ARG A 176 6.61 5.11 -6.34
N PRO A 177 7.52 6.04 -6.65
CA PRO A 177 8.52 6.52 -5.69
C PRO A 177 7.90 6.99 -4.36
N SER A 178 6.61 7.30 -4.34
CA SER A 178 5.82 7.69 -3.17
C SER A 178 5.27 6.53 -2.33
N ASP A 179 5.28 5.28 -2.83
CA ASP A 179 4.69 4.16 -2.10
C ASP A 179 5.57 3.77 -0.90
N PRO A 180 4.96 3.48 0.26
CA PRO A 180 5.71 3.15 1.45
C PRO A 180 6.55 1.88 1.28
N PRO A 181 7.65 1.73 2.04
CA PRO A 181 8.36 0.46 2.18
C PRO A 181 7.46 -0.51 2.95
N VAL A 182 6.78 -1.37 2.22
CA VAL A 182 6.01 -2.48 2.78
C VAL A 182 6.95 -3.66 2.98
N HIS A 183 6.90 -4.30 4.16
CA HIS A 183 7.47 -5.63 4.33
C HIS A 183 6.71 -6.52 3.36
N HIS A 184 7.41 -7.00 2.34
CA HIS A 184 6.95 -8.18 1.62
C HIS A 184 6.98 -9.30 2.65
N GLN A 185 5.92 -9.40 3.46
CA GLN A 185 5.44 -10.70 3.92
C GLN A 185 5.49 -11.55 2.65
N PRO A 186 6.11 -12.74 2.65
CA PRO A 186 6.04 -13.61 1.49
C PRO A 186 4.58 -13.63 1.12
N ASP A 187 4.27 -13.00 -0.01
CA ASP A 187 2.92 -12.93 -0.51
C ASP A 187 2.47 -14.39 -0.58
N VAL A 188 1.18 -14.63 -0.66
CA VAL A 188 0.67 -15.92 -1.14
C VAL A 188 1.04 -16.11 -2.64
N GLN A 189 2.24 -15.67 -3.04
CA GLN A 189 2.78 -15.42 -4.36
C GLN A 189 4.33 -15.47 -4.34
N GLU A 190 4.95 -16.41 -3.62
CA GLU A 190 6.14 -17.02 -4.23
C GLU A 190 5.60 -18.02 -5.24
N ALA A 191 5.84 -17.76 -6.52
CA ALA A 191 5.56 -18.66 -7.62
C ALA A 191 6.28 -20.01 -7.39
N SER A 192 5.63 -20.91 -6.65
CA SER A 192 6.09 -22.26 -6.41
C SER A 192 4.96 -23.23 -6.80
N PRO A 193 5.25 -24.35 -7.49
CA PRO A 193 4.25 -25.31 -7.98
C PRO A 193 3.37 -25.98 -6.91
N PHE A 194 3.56 -25.64 -5.62
CA PHE A 194 3.03 -26.39 -4.48
C PHE A 194 1.76 -25.79 -3.82
N ALA A 195 1.28 -24.62 -4.26
CA ALA A 195 0.05 -24.01 -3.74
C ALA A 195 -1.24 -24.71 -4.21
N VAL A 196 -1.15 -25.63 -5.17
CA VAL A 196 -2.27 -26.43 -5.69
C VAL A 196 -2.98 -27.23 -4.59
N THR A 197 -2.27 -27.60 -3.53
CA THR A 197 -2.78 -28.41 -2.41
C THR A 197 -3.20 -27.60 -1.17
N GLY A 198 -2.97 -26.28 -1.15
CA GLY A 198 -3.13 -25.45 0.06
C GLY A 198 -4.33 -24.48 0.05
N SER A 199 -4.92 -24.19 -1.11
CA SER A 199 -6.13 -23.36 -1.15
C SER A 199 -7.33 -24.20 -0.70
N PRO A 200 -7.98 -23.90 0.44
CA PRO A 200 -9.10 -24.69 0.95
C PRO A 200 -10.22 -24.81 -0.09
N ILE A 201 -10.42 -23.77 -0.90
CA ILE A 201 -11.41 -23.74 -1.99
C ILE A 201 -11.12 -24.76 -3.08
N VAL A 202 -9.85 -24.92 -3.48
CA VAL A 202 -9.46 -25.87 -4.54
C VAL A 202 -9.51 -27.29 -3.99
N LEU A 203 -9.15 -27.49 -2.72
CA LEU A 203 -9.23 -28.78 -2.06
C LEU A 203 -10.69 -29.25 -1.91
N GLU A 204 -11.59 -28.36 -1.45
CA GLU A 204 -13.03 -28.64 -1.34
C GLU A 204 -13.67 -28.91 -2.72
N LEU A 205 -13.29 -28.17 -3.76
CA LEU A 205 -13.82 -28.36 -5.11
C LEU A 205 -13.33 -29.64 -5.80
N ILE A 206 -12.15 -30.16 -5.44
CA ILE A 206 -11.56 -31.37 -6.03
C ILE A 206 -11.96 -32.64 -5.25
N LEU A 207 -12.03 -32.57 -3.91
CA LEU A 207 -12.33 -33.74 -3.07
C LEU A 207 -13.84 -33.97 -2.82
N GLY A 208 -14.69 -32.95 -3.00
CA GLY A 208 -16.14 -33.06 -2.81
C GLY A 208 -16.56 -32.96 -1.35
#